data_AF-A0A0S8GPS1-F1
#
_entry.id   AF-A0A0S8GPS1-F1
#
_cell.length_a   1.000
_cell.length_b   1.000
_cell.length_c   1.000
_cell.angle_alpha   90.00
_cell.angle_beta   90.00
_cell.angle_gamma   90.00
#
_symmetry.space_group_name_H-M   'P 1'
#
loop_
_entity.id
_entity.type
_entity.pdbx_description
1 polymer ?
#
loop_
_entity_poly.entity_id
_entity_poly.type
_entity_poly.pdbx_seq_one_letter_code
_entity_poly.pdbx_strand_id
1 'polypeptide(L)'
;IYLPEQKVFVAAFSNNTGKNVSMAGSKLAALAIGDPYPEFEEIALDEEILERYVGVYQIDEETQRIVTVEDGQLYTQSDEVPVREAIDLDPAIYDDYVGVYELGPGFELTVTREDDKLMAQATGQGRVQLFPESETEFFIREIDAQITFVRGAAGIVDELILHQGGRDMPAVRNK
;
A
#
# COMPACT_ATOMS: atom_id res chain seq x y z
N ILE A 1 23.74 -4.16 5.64
CA ILE A 1 23.38 -4.25 7.07
C ILE A 1 24.60 -3.86 7.89
N TYR A 2 24.44 -2.97 8.85
CA TYR A 2 25.52 -2.55 9.74
C TYR A 2 25.08 -2.69 11.18
N LEU A 3 25.86 -3.45 11.96
CA LEU A 3 25.65 -3.72 13.38
C LEU A 3 26.82 -3.08 14.15
N PRO A 4 26.67 -1.82 14.63
CA PRO A 4 27.80 -1.04 15.15
C PRO A 4 28.35 -1.57 16.47
N GLU A 5 27.49 -2.08 17.36
CA GLU A 5 27.92 -2.63 18.65
C GLU A 5 28.80 -3.88 18.47
N GLN A 6 28.41 -4.76 17.55
CA GLN A 6 29.12 -5.98 17.21
C GLN A 6 30.24 -5.73 16.18
N LYS A 7 30.35 -4.51 15.64
CA LYS A 7 31.31 -4.10 14.60
C LYS A 7 31.24 -4.96 13.34
N VAL A 8 30.03 -5.35 12.94
CA VAL A 8 29.78 -6.18 11.76
C VAL A 8 29.16 -5.35 10.64
N PHE A 9 29.66 -5.50 9.42
CA PHE A 9 29.08 -4.96 8.21
C PHE A 9 28.88 -6.07 7.18
N VAL A 10 27.68 -6.16 6.62
CA VAL A 10 27.33 -7.10 5.55
C VAL A 10 26.79 -6.33 4.35
N ALA A 11 27.40 -6.54 3.20
CA ALA A 11 26.90 -6.09 1.90
C ALA A 11 26.56 -7.31 1.04
N ALA A 12 25.36 -7.30 0.45
CA ALA A 12 24.88 -8.35 -0.44
C ALA A 12 24.29 -7.70 -1.70
N PHE A 13 24.63 -8.26 -2.86
CA PHE A 13 24.18 -7.77 -4.17
C PHE A 13 23.52 -8.92 -4.92
N SER A 14 22.42 -8.64 -5.61
CA SER A 14 21.71 -9.60 -6.45
C SER A 14 21.53 -9.02 -7.85
N ASN A 15 21.70 -9.85 -8.87
CA ASN A 15 21.34 -9.56 -10.26
C ASN A 15 19.99 -10.20 -10.66
N ASN A 16 19.23 -10.67 -9.66
CA ASN A 16 17.93 -11.30 -9.83
C ASN A 16 16.94 -10.67 -8.82
N THR A 17 15.79 -10.22 -9.32
CA THR A 17 14.71 -9.58 -8.54
C THR A 17 13.84 -10.58 -7.77
N GLY A 18 13.88 -11.88 -8.11
CA GLY A 18 13.06 -12.92 -7.48
C GLY A 18 13.59 -13.46 -6.15
N LYS A 19 14.70 -12.95 -5.62
CA LYS A 19 15.24 -13.36 -4.32
C LYS A 19 15.41 -12.18 -3.38
N ASN A 20 14.96 -12.35 -2.14
CA ASN A 20 15.07 -11.32 -1.11
C ASN A 20 16.53 -11.20 -0.61
N VAL A 21 17.31 -10.33 -1.25
CA VAL A 21 18.72 -10.09 -0.93
C VAL A 21 18.90 -9.54 0.49
N SER A 22 17.90 -8.83 1.01
CA SER A 22 17.91 -8.31 2.38
C SER A 22 17.89 -9.44 3.40
N MET A 23 17.02 -10.45 3.20
CA MET A 23 16.95 -11.62 4.08
C MET A 23 18.27 -12.40 4.11
N ALA A 24 18.93 -12.56 2.96
CA ALA A 24 20.25 -13.19 2.91
C ALA A 24 21.29 -12.39 3.70
N GLY A 25 21.31 -11.06 3.54
CA GLY A 25 22.16 -10.17 4.33
C GLY A 25 21.92 -10.31 5.82
N SER A 26 20.66 -10.38 6.26
CA SER A 26 20.30 -10.50 7.68
C SER A 26 20.78 -11.83 8.26
N LYS A 27 20.56 -12.94 7.54
CA LYS A 27 21.05 -14.26 7.97
C LYS A 27 22.57 -14.30 8.11
N LEU A 28 23.30 -13.68 7.19
CA LEU A 28 24.77 -13.56 7.28
C LEU A 28 25.22 -12.73 8.47
N ALA A 29 24.53 -11.62 8.76
CA ALA A 29 24.85 -10.78 9.92
C ALA A 29 24.60 -11.53 11.24
N ALA A 30 23.46 -12.22 11.34
CA ALA A 30 23.07 -13.06 12.47
C ALA A 30 24.11 -14.18 12.75
N LEU A 31 24.52 -14.90 11.69
CA LEU A 31 25.60 -15.88 11.77
C LEU A 31 26.92 -15.27 12.25
N ALA A 32 27.29 -14.09 11.76
CA ALA A 32 28.55 -13.43 12.09
C ALA A 32 28.65 -12.97 13.55
N ILE A 33 27.51 -12.68 14.20
CA ILE A 33 27.46 -12.29 15.61
C ILE A 33 27.21 -13.48 16.55
N GLY A 34 27.13 -14.71 16.02
CA GLY A 34 26.91 -15.92 16.81
C GLY A 34 25.47 -16.11 17.27
N ASP A 35 24.51 -15.43 16.64
CA ASP A 35 23.08 -15.53 16.93
C ASP A 35 22.33 -15.91 15.65
N PRO A 36 22.56 -17.11 15.09
CA PRO A 36 21.90 -17.52 13.86
C PRO A 36 20.39 -17.57 14.03
N TYR A 37 19.65 -17.22 12.97
CA TYR A 37 18.21 -17.49 12.95
C TYR A 37 17.95 -18.97 13.23
N PRO A 38 16.89 -19.30 13.99
CA PRO A 38 16.53 -20.68 14.21
C PRO A 38 16.33 -21.40 12.88
N GLU A 39 16.89 -22.60 12.76
CA GLU A 39 16.51 -23.52 11.70
C GLU A 39 15.17 -24.15 12.10
N PHE A 40 14.20 -24.03 11.22
CA PHE A 40 12.91 -24.68 11.38
C PHE A 40 12.94 -25.97 10.59
N GLU A 41 12.76 -27.10 11.26
CA GLU A 41 12.54 -28.38 10.61
C GLU A 41 11.07 -28.48 10.18
N GLU A 42 10.85 -28.95 8.95
CA GLU A 42 9.51 -29.16 8.44
C GLU A 42 8.84 -30.31 9.19
N ILE A 43 7.64 -30.06 9.70
CA ILE A 43 6.78 -31.10 10.28
C ILE A 43 5.75 -31.46 9.22
N ALA A 44 5.77 -32.73 8.79
CA ALA A 44 4.72 -33.26 7.93
C ALA A 44 3.39 -33.26 8.69
N LEU A 45 2.41 -32.53 8.17
CA LEU A 45 1.05 -32.53 8.70
C LEU A 45 0.17 -33.42 7.83
N ASP A 46 -0.77 -34.11 8.46
CA ASP A 46 -1.77 -34.89 7.74
C ASP A 46 -2.63 -33.97 6.86
N GLU A 47 -3.01 -34.47 5.68
CA GLU A 47 -3.79 -33.69 4.71
C GLU A 47 -5.14 -33.23 5.29
N GLU A 48 -5.80 -34.05 6.13
CA GLU A 48 -7.00 -33.64 6.87
C GLU A 48 -6.78 -32.43 7.79
N ILE A 49 -5.56 -32.23 8.29
CA ILE A 49 -5.22 -31.05 9.09
C ILE A 49 -5.05 -29.85 8.16
N LEU A 50 -4.37 -30.02 7.02
CA LEU A 50 -4.17 -28.96 6.03
C LEU A 50 -5.50 -28.48 5.45
N GLU A 51 -6.42 -29.39 5.14
CA GLU A 51 -7.76 -29.06 4.64
C GLU A 51 -8.55 -28.14 5.57
N ARG A 52 -8.31 -28.16 6.88
CA ARG A 52 -8.96 -27.25 7.84
C ARG A 52 -8.54 -25.79 7.68
N TYR A 53 -7.40 -25.55 7.03
CA TYR A 53 -6.88 -24.21 6.74
C TYR A 53 -7.28 -23.73 5.34
N VAL A 54 -7.96 -24.55 4.54
CA VAL A 54 -8.46 -24.14 3.22
C VAL A 54 -9.64 -23.19 3.41
N GLY A 55 -9.57 -22.03 2.75
CA GLY A 55 -10.63 -21.02 2.86
C GLY A 55 -10.21 -19.65 2.35
N VAL A 56 -11.16 -18.72 2.42
CA VAL A 56 -10.96 -17.31 2.10
C VAL A 56 -10.85 -16.53 3.40
N TYR A 57 -9.72 -15.85 3.58
CA TYR A 57 -9.39 -15.07 4.76
C TYR A 57 -9.39 -13.59 4.40
N GLN A 58 -10.26 -12.81 5.03
CA GLN A 58 -10.23 -11.35 4.91
C GLN A 58 -8.99 -10.82 5.64
N ILE A 59 -8.15 -10.05 4.96
CA ILE A 59 -6.99 -9.39 5.56
C ILE A 59 -7.36 -7.95 5.96
N ASP A 60 -8.03 -7.24 5.05
CA ASP A 60 -8.61 -5.91 5.22
C ASP A 60 -9.79 -5.74 4.25
N GLU A 61 -10.45 -4.59 4.18
CA GLU A 61 -11.68 -4.38 3.39
C GLU A 61 -11.51 -4.67 1.89
N GLU A 62 -10.29 -4.53 1.34
CA GLU A 62 -10.02 -4.69 -0.09
C GLU A 62 -9.25 -5.98 -0.40
N THR A 63 -8.63 -6.60 0.60
CA THR A 63 -7.72 -7.73 0.42
C THR A 63 -8.26 -9.01 1.03
N GLN A 64 -8.39 -10.03 0.18
CA GLN A 64 -8.64 -11.41 0.59
C GLN A 64 -7.44 -12.30 0.27
N ARG A 65 -7.20 -13.29 1.14
CA ARG A 65 -6.25 -14.36 0.92
C ARG A 65 -7.01 -15.66 0.74
N ILE A 66 -6.84 -16.28 -0.40
CA ILE A 66 -7.32 -17.63 -0.65
C ILE A 66 -6.19 -18.57 -0.23
N VAL A 67 -6.50 -19.49 0.67
CA VAL A 67 -5.62 -20.59 1.06
C VAL A 67 -6.16 -21.87 0.41
N THR A 68 -5.33 -22.52 -0.39
CA THR A 68 -5.61 -23.80 -1.04
C THR A 68 -4.61 -24.85 -0.58
N VAL A 69 -4.92 -26.13 -0.80
CA VAL A 69 -3.96 -27.22 -0.63
C VAL A 69 -3.71 -27.88 -1.99
N GLU A 70 -2.44 -28.03 -2.36
CA GLU A 70 -2.00 -28.76 -3.56
C GLU A 70 -0.79 -29.61 -3.19
N ASP A 71 -0.74 -30.87 -3.64
CA ASP A 71 0.37 -31.80 -3.38
C ASP A 71 0.80 -31.90 -1.90
N GLY A 72 -0.16 -31.83 -0.96
CA GLY A 72 0.10 -31.89 0.48
C GLY A 72 0.76 -30.63 1.06
N GLN A 73 0.71 -29.51 0.35
CA GLN A 73 1.23 -28.21 0.78
C GLN A 73 0.16 -27.14 0.68
N LEU A 74 0.14 -26.22 1.65
CA LEU A 74 -0.73 -25.06 1.59
C LEU A 74 -0.13 -24.00 0.67
N TYR A 75 -0.94 -23.51 -0.25
CA TYR A 75 -0.66 -22.37 -1.10
C TYR A 75 -1.53 -21.21 -0.69
N THR A 76 -1.00 -20.00 -0.83
CA THR A 76 -1.79 -18.79 -0.66
C THR A 76 -1.70 -17.91 -1.88
N GLN A 77 -2.86 -17.48 -2.35
CA GLN A 77 -3.02 -16.51 -3.41
C GLN A 77 -3.71 -15.27 -2.83
N SER A 78 -3.24 -14.09 -3.22
CA SER A 78 -4.05 -12.88 -3.04
C SER A 78 -5.18 -13.01 -4.05
N ASP A 79 -6.45 -12.89 -3.64
CA ASP A 79 -7.46 -12.59 -4.64
C ASP A 79 -7.02 -11.29 -5.33
N GLU A 80 -6.98 -11.29 -6.66
CA GLU A 80 -6.50 -10.11 -7.40
C GLU A 80 -7.42 -8.95 -7.02
N VAL A 81 -6.92 -7.98 -6.26
CA VAL A 81 -7.60 -6.69 -6.13
C VAL A 81 -7.80 -6.22 -7.56
N PRO A 82 -9.06 -6.02 -8.03
CA PRO A 82 -9.28 -5.62 -9.40
C PRO A 82 -8.43 -4.39 -9.67
N VAL A 83 -7.62 -4.47 -10.73
CA VAL A 83 -6.77 -3.35 -11.14
C VAL A 83 -7.69 -2.16 -11.38
N ARG A 84 -7.59 -1.13 -10.53
CA ARG A 84 -8.35 0.11 -10.72
C ARG A 84 -7.94 0.71 -12.05
N GLU A 85 -8.92 0.88 -12.93
CA GLU A 85 -8.71 1.48 -14.25
C GLU A 85 -9.02 2.96 -14.18
N ALA A 86 -8.10 3.77 -14.70
CA ALA A 86 -8.33 5.21 -14.80
C ALA A 86 -9.33 5.49 -15.94
N ILE A 87 -10.31 6.34 -15.70
CA ILE A 87 -11.20 6.84 -16.74
C ILE A 87 -10.63 8.12 -17.38
N ASP A 88 -11.06 8.44 -18.60
CA ASP A 88 -10.75 9.74 -19.20
C ASP A 88 -11.78 10.78 -18.71
N LEU A 89 -11.31 11.73 -17.89
CA LEU A 89 -12.07 12.92 -17.51
C LEU A 89 -11.61 14.13 -18.32
N ASP A 90 -12.52 15.09 -18.54
CA ASP A 90 -12.14 16.42 -19.03
C ASP A 90 -11.20 17.07 -18.00
N PRO A 91 -9.94 17.39 -18.36
CA PRO A 91 -8.99 18.00 -17.43
C PRO A 91 -9.47 19.32 -16.81
N ALA A 92 -10.45 20.00 -17.41
CA ALA A 92 -11.07 21.19 -16.82
C ALA A 92 -11.75 20.90 -15.47
N ILE A 93 -12.24 19.67 -15.24
CA ILE A 93 -12.88 19.28 -13.97
C ILE A 93 -11.88 19.31 -12.82
N TYR A 94 -10.60 19.07 -13.08
CA TYR A 94 -9.55 19.05 -12.06
C TYR A 94 -9.38 20.38 -11.33
N ASP A 95 -9.75 21.50 -11.95
CA ASP A 95 -9.67 22.82 -11.33
C ASP A 95 -10.63 22.94 -10.12
N ASP A 96 -11.71 22.15 -10.08
CA ASP A 96 -12.63 22.09 -8.94
C ASP A 96 -11.94 21.52 -7.68
N TYR A 97 -10.99 20.60 -7.88
CA TYR A 97 -10.34 19.81 -6.83
C TYR A 97 -9.07 20.46 -6.27
N VAL A 98 -8.47 21.42 -6.99
CA VAL A 98 -7.21 22.07 -6.59
C VAL A 98 -7.37 22.84 -5.28
N GLY A 99 -6.61 22.50 -4.25
CA GLY A 99 -6.73 23.14 -2.95
C GLY A 99 -5.84 22.53 -1.88
N VAL A 100 -5.87 23.12 -0.69
CA VAL A 100 -5.23 22.55 0.50
C VAL A 100 -6.34 22.02 1.41
N TYR A 101 -6.22 20.78 1.84
CA TYR A 101 -7.21 20.08 2.65
C TYR A 101 -6.58 19.68 3.98
N GLU A 102 -7.20 20.09 5.10
CA GLU A 102 -6.70 19.81 6.44
C GLU A 102 -7.22 18.45 6.93
N LEU A 103 -6.33 17.45 7.00
CA LEU A 103 -6.62 16.11 7.56
C LEU A 103 -6.50 16.08 9.08
N GLY A 104 -5.80 17.07 9.65
CA GLY A 104 -5.66 17.28 11.09
C GLY A 104 -4.64 18.36 11.41
N PRO A 105 -4.43 18.69 12.71
CA PRO A 105 -3.55 19.79 13.10
C PRO A 105 -2.12 19.63 12.57
N GLY A 106 -1.72 20.49 11.63
CA GLY A 106 -0.39 20.47 11.01
C GLY A 106 -0.17 19.33 10.01
N PHE A 107 -1.24 18.64 9.60
CA PHE A 107 -1.22 17.61 8.57
C PHE A 107 -2.22 17.97 7.46
N GLU A 108 -1.68 18.40 6.33
CA GLU A 108 -2.43 18.89 5.19
C GLU A 108 -2.12 18.06 3.94
N LEU A 109 -3.12 17.96 3.07
CA LEU A 109 -3.00 17.41 1.73
C LEU A 109 -3.19 18.54 0.72
N THR A 110 -2.14 18.84 -0.05
CA THR A 110 -2.20 19.81 -1.14
C THR A 110 -2.49 19.07 -2.44
N VAL A 111 -3.58 19.45 -3.11
CA VAL A 111 -3.97 18.96 -4.43
C VAL A 111 -3.68 20.04 -5.47
N THR A 112 -2.90 19.70 -6.50
CA THR A 112 -2.54 20.60 -7.60
C THR A 112 -2.83 19.97 -8.95
N ARG A 113 -3.04 20.82 -9.96
CA ARG A 113 -3.11 20.38 -11.36
C ARG A 113 -1.76 20.65 -12.03
N GLU A 114 -1.21 19.62 -12.68
CA GLU A 114 -0.04 19.72 -13.56
C GLU A 114 -0.44 19.22 -14.95
N ASP A 115 -0.64 20.15 -15.89
CA ASP A 115 -1.18 19.87 -17.23
C ASP A 115 -2.53 19.13 -17.17
N ASP A 116 -2.58 17.89 -17.66
CA ASP A 116 -3.76 17.02 -17.68
C ASP A 116 -3.74 16.00 -16.52
N LYS A 117 -3.04 16.31 -15.44
CA LYS A 117 -2.89 15.44 -14.27
C LYS A 117 -3.26 16.17 -12.99
N LEU A 118 -3.89 15.43 -12.10
CA LEU A 118 -4.11 15.85 -10.73
C LEU A 118 -3.02 15.22 -9.84
N MET A 119 -2.39 16.02 -9.01
CA MET A 119 -1.29 15.63 -8.14
C MET A 119 -1.70 15.89 -6.68
N ALA A 120 -1.28 15.02 -5.78
CA ALA A 120 -1.47 15.19 -4.34
C ALA A 120 -0.13 15.16 -3.61
N GLN A 121 0.00 15.97 -2.57
CA GLN A 121 1.15 15.99 -1.69
C GLN A 121 0.72 16.16 -0.24
N ALA A 122 0.99 15.14 0.58
CA ALA A 122 0.81 15.23 2.03
C ALA A 122 2.02 15.87 2.70
N THR A 123 1.83 16.48 3.87
CA THR A 123 2.91 17.09 4.66
C THR A 123 4.07 16.10 4.90
N GLY A 124 5.28 16.49 4.51
CA GLY A 124 6.49 15.67 4.70
C GLY A 124 6.65 14.49 3.72
N GLN A 125 5.75 14.33 2.75
CA GLN A 125 5.79 13.28 1.74
C GLN A 125 6.14 13.81 0.35
N GLY A 126 6.50 12.89 -0.55
CA GLY A 126 6.63 13.18 -1.97
C GLY A 126 5.26 13.40 -2.63
N ARG A 127 5.26 13.97 -3.84
CA ARG A 127 4.06 14.10 -4.66
C ARG A 127 3.70 12.79 -5.34
N VAL A 128 2.40 12.51 -5.45
CA VAL A 128 1.84 11.34 -6.16
C VAL A 128 0.77 11.81 -7.14
N GLN A 129 0.57 11.04 -8.21
CA GLN A 129 -0.49 11.31 -9.16
C GLN A 129 -1.81 10.70 -8.67
N LEU A 130 -2.90 11.46 -8.79
CA LEU A 130 -4.26 10.98 -8.61
C LEU A 130 -4.83 10.55 -9.97
N PHE A 131 -5.27 9.31 -10.05
CA PHE A 131 -5.90 8.75 -11.24
C PHE A 131 -7.41 8.68 -11.02
N PRO A 132 -8.24 9.24 -11.91
CA PRO A 132 -9.69 9.24 -11.74
C PRO A 132 -10.27 7.84 -11.95
N GLU A 133 -11.07 7.37 -10.99
CA GLU A 133 -11.89 6.17 -11.10
C GLU A 133 -13.34 6.53 -11.44
N SER A 134 -13.80 7.67 -10.94
CA SER A 134 -15.07 8.30 -11.30
C SER A 134 -14.88 9.83 -11.36
N GLU A 135 -15.96 10.60 -11.52
CA GLU A 135 -15.85 12.07 -11.50
C GLU A 135 -15.26 12.57 -10.17
N THR A 136 -15.58 11.91 -9.05
CA THR A 136 -15.22 12.35 -7.69
C THR A 136 -14.29 11.39 -6.94
N GLU A 137 -14.07 10.18 -7.44
CA GLU A 137 -13.20 9.18 -6.80
C GLU A 137 -11.91 9.02 -7.58
N PHE A 138 -10.80 9.00 -6.85
CA PHE A 138 -9.46 8.93 -7.39
C PHE A 138 -8.64 7.90 -6.61
N PHE A 139 -7.74 7.20 -7.29
CA PHE A 139 -6.80 6.27 -6.67
C PHE A 139 -5.36 6.65 -6.98
N ILE A 140 -4.44 6.15 -6.16
CA ILE A 140 -3.00 6.29 -6.35
C ILE A 140 -2.43 4.93 -6.75
N ARG A 141 -1.49 4.89 -7.71
CA ARG A 141 -0.91 3.62 -8.20
C ARG A 141 0.27 3.17 -7.35
N GLU A 142 0.98 4.12 -6.77
CA GLU A 142 2.23 3.92 -6.03
C GLU A 142 1.99 3.48 -4.57
N ILE A 143 0.82 3.81 -4.02
CA ILE A 143 0.40 3.45 -2.67
C ILE A 143 -1.08 3.05 -2.69
N ASP A 144 -1.45 2.14 -1.79
CA ASP A 144 -2.83 1.73 -1.59
C ASP A 144 -3.60 2.80 -0.80
N ALA A 145 -4.07 3.80 -1.54
CA ALA A 145 -4.87 4.90 -1.02
C ALA A 145 -5.79 5.46 -2.10
N GLN A 146 -6.94 5.96 -1.65
CA GLN A 146 -7.98 6.53 -2.49
C GLN A 146 -8.42 7.88 -1.92
N ILE A 147 -8.95 8.74 -2.78
CA ILE A 147 -9.49 10.04 -2.43
C ILE A 147 -10.88 10.16 -3.01
N THR A 148 -11.84 10.51 -2.16
CA THR A 148 -13.19 10.91 -2.57
C THR A 148 -13.36 12.41 -2.37
N PHE A 149 -13.60 13.16 -3.44
CA PHE A 149 -13.95 14.57 -3.37
C PHE A 149 -15.44 14.74 -3.09
N VAL A 150 -15.78 15.55 -2.09
CA VAL A 150 -17.16 15.78 -1.67
C VAL A 150 -17.57 17.19 -2.06
N ARG A 151 -18.65 17.30 -2.83
CA ARG A 151 -19.26 18.58 -3.20
C ARG A 151 -20.26 19.02 -2.13
N GLY A 152 -20.05 20.20 -1.56
CA GLY A 152 -20.96 20.82 -0.61
C GLY A 152 -22.24 21.38 -1.26
N ALA A 153 -23.06 22.06 -0.45
CA ALA A 153 -24.38 22.55 -0.86
C ALA A 153 -24.37 23.54 -2.04
N ALA A 154 -23.25 24.20 -2.31
CA ALA A 154 -23.07 25.12 -3.43
C ALA A 154 -22.60 24.44 -4.74
N GLY A 155 -22.44 23.11 -4.74
CA GLY A 155 -21.86 22.35 -5.85
C GLY A 155 -20.33 22.44 -5.95
N ILE A 156 -19.69 23.13 -5.00
CA ILE A 156 -18.25 23.31 -4.91
C ILE A 156 -17.67 22.23 -4.02
N VAL A 157 -16.49 21.72 -4.39
CA VAL A 157 -15.73 20.77 -3.56
C VAL A 157 -15.14 21.51 -2.37
N ASP A 158 -15.67 21.24 -1.18
CA ASP A 158 -15.25 21.82 0.09
C ASP A 158 -14.70 20.78 1.06
N GLU A 159 -14.79 19.50 0.72
CA GLU A 159 -14.27 18.39 1.52
C GLU A 159 -13.63 17.32 0.62
N LEU A 160 -12.69 16.57 1.18
CA LEU A 160 -12.25 15.28 0.63
C LEU A 160 -12.18 14.23 1.74
N ILE A 161 -12.22 12.96 1.36
CA ILE A 161 -11.99 11.83 2.26
C ILE A 161 -10.78 11.07 1.73
N LEU A 162 -9.74 10.92 2.55
CA LEU A 162 -8.61 10.04 2.26
C LEU A 162 -8.91 8.65 2.84
N HIS A 163 -8.98 7.66 1.97
CA HIS A 163 -9.09 6.24 2.32
C HIS A 163 -7.69 5.65 2.31
N GLN A 164 -7.17 5.23 3.47
CA GLN A 164 -5.84 4.65 3.56
C GLN A 164 -5.70 3.71 4.76
N GLY A 165 -5.23 2.48 4.51
CA GLY A 165 -5.02 1.48 5.57
C GLY A 165 -6.31 1.09 6.30
N GLY A 166 -7.42 0.98 5.57
CA GLY A 166 -8.75 0.67 6.12
C GLY A 166 -9.35 1.77 6.99
N ARG A 167 -8.92 3.03 6.80
CA ARG A 167 -9.44 4.18 7.54
C ARG A 167 -9.89 5.27 6.59
N ASP A 168 -11.00 5.89 6.95
CA ASP A 168 -11.49 7.13 6.34
C ASP A 168 -11.01 8.34 7.15
N MET A 169 -10.34 9.26 6.47
CA MET A 169 -9.84 10.51 7.04
C MET A 169 -10.48 11.68 6.29
N PRO A 170 -11.60 12.24 6.80
CA PRO A 170 -12.20 13.42 6.21
C PRO A 170 -11.29 14.64 6.39
N ALA A 171 -11.25 15.51 5.38
CA ALA A 171 -10.47 16.73 5.36
C ALA A 171 -11.30 17.87 4.76
N VAL A 172 -11.28 19.01 5.44
CA VAL A 172 -11.97 20.22 4.98
C VAL A 172 -11.01 21.03 4.11
N ARG A 173 -11.50 21.56 2.99
CA ARG A 173 -10.74 22.46 2.14
C ARG A 173 -10.53 23.80 2.86
N ASN A 174 -9.27 24.19 3.03
CA ASN A 174 -8.91 25.49 3.56
C ASN A 174 -9.41 26.59 2.62
N LYS A 175 -10.06 27.61 3.21
CA LYS A 175 -10.59 28.78 2.49
C LYS A 175 -9.51 29.77 2.10
#